data_AF-A0A4P2QLJ5-F1
#
_entry.id   AF-A0A4P2QLJ5-F1
#
_cell.length_a   1.000
_cell.length_b   1.000
_cell.length_c   1.000
_cell.angle_alpha   90.00
_cell.angle_beta   90.00
_cell.angle_gamma   90.00
#
_symmetry.space_group_name_H-M   'P 1'
#
loop_
_entity.id
_entity.type
_entity.pdbx_description
1 polymer ?
#
loop_
_entity_poly.entity_id
_entity_poly.type
_entity_poly.pdbx_seq_one_letter_code
_entity_poly.pdbx_strand_id
1 'polypeptide(L)'
;MKDPTAGGIHRTVEQALRAEVLGGAKPSPRSLVALHAEHGGFVWATLQRFGIQHPDLEDAFQDVFIVVQRRLPSFDWACPITTWLFAICRRVAASHRRRAHTRRERLGEVVDDVPDSARGPEEITSQHQARLQLDGILEAMDLDRRAVFVMFEIEEMPCNEIASLVGVPVGTVYSRLHAARKEFATLLKKSEAERARRGVQ
;
A
#
# COMPACT_ATOMS: atom_id res chain seq x y z
N MET A 1 8.44 -27.52 8.43
CA MET A 1 9.67 -26.97 9.03
C MET A 1 9.65 -25.48 8.74
N LYS A 2 9.26 -24.65 9.72
CA LYS A 2 9.17 -23.18 9.57
C LYS A 2 10.58 -22.61 9.72
N ASP A 3 11.07 -21.90 8.71
CA ASP A 3 12.34 -21.20 8.79
C ASP A 3 12.28 -20.12 9.90
N PRO A 4 13.15 -20.15 10.93
CA PRO A 4 13.10 -19.20 12.05
C PRO A 4 13.74 -17.84 11.75
N THR A 5 14.29 -17.63 10.55
CA THR A 5 15.29 -16.57 10.31
C THR A 5 14.69 -15.20 9.98
N ALA A 6 13.49 -15.15 9.41
CA ALA A 6 12.87 -13.87 9.00
C ALA A 6 12.51 -12.97 10.20
N GLY A 7 12.04 -13.57 11.31
CA GLY A 7 11.63 -12.81 12.50
C GLY A 7 12.77 -12.16 13.31
N GLY A 8 14.02 -12.55 13.07
CA GLY A 8 15.20 -12.01 13.77
C GLY A 8 15.72 -10.71 13.15
N ILE A 9 15.65 -10.59 11.82
CA ILE A 9 16.16 -9.41 11.09
C ILE A 9 15.21 -8.22 11.29
N HIS A 10 13.91 -8.44 11.11
CA HIS A 10 12.86 -7.42 11.31
C HIS A 10 12.93 -6.74 12.68
N ARG A 11 13.11 -7.55 13.73
CA ARG A 11 13.16 -7.04 15.11
C ARG A 11 14.43 -6.24 15.40
N THR A 12 15.51 -6.47 14.65
CA THR A 12 16.81 -5.84 14.90
C THR A 12 16.89 -4.42 14.32
N VAL A 13 16.30 -4.21 13.14
CA VAL A 13 16.30 -2.90 12.47
C VAL A 13 15.42 -1.91 13.23
N GLU A 14 14.18 -2.28 13.56
CA GLU A 14 13.29 -1.43 14.35
C GLU A 14 13.86 -1.12 15.73
N GLN A 15 14.51 -2.08 16.40
CA GLN A 15 15.15 -1.86 17.69
C GLN A 15 16.34 -0.89 17.61
N ALA A 16 17.20 -1.02 16.60
CA ALA A 16 18.31 -0.12 16.38
C ALA A 16 17.82 1.30 16.08
N LEU A 17 16.83 1.42 15.19
CA LEU A 17 16.21 2.69 14.82
C LEU A 17 15.54 3.36 16.03
N ARG A 18 14.86 2.57 16.88
CA ARG A 18 14.25 3.01 18.13
C ARG A 18 15.29 3.51 19.13
N ALA A 19 16.39 2.80 19.30
CA ALA A 19 17.47 3.19 20.20
C ALA A 19 18.11 4.53 19.78
N GLU A 20 18.35 4.71 18.48
CA GLU A 20 18.88 5.97 17.94
C GLU A 20 17.91 7.14 18.19
N VAL A 21 16.64 6.96 17.84
CA VAL A 21 15.62 8.03 17.94
C VAL A 21 15.31 8.38 19.40
N LEU A 22 15.14 7.39 20.28
CA LEU A 22 14.90 7.63 21.71
C LEU A 22 16.14 8.20 22.42
N GLY A 23 17.33 7.92 21.90
CA GLY A 23 18.58 8.56 22.33
C GLY A 23 18.74 10.01 21.88
N GLY A 24 17.76 10.57 21.16
CA GLY A 24 17.79 11.93 20.62
C GLY A 24 18.70 12.10 19.40
N ALA A 25 19.23 11.00 18.85
CA ALA A 25 20.06 11.04 17.67
C ALA A 25 19.18 11.08 16.40
N LYS A 26 19.67 11.78 15.37
CA LYS A 26 19.10 11.67 14.03
C LYS A 26 19.36 10.25 13.52
N PRO A 27 18.38 9.59 12.86
CA PRO A 27 18.57 8.25 12.30
C PRO A 27 19.80 8.19 11.41
N SER A 28 20.66 7.20 11.66
CA SER A 28 21.89 7.04 10.90
C SER A 28 21.58 6.61 9.46
N PRO A 29 22.46 6.92 8.48
CA PRO A 29 22.29 6.44 7.11
C PRO A 29 22.12 4.92 7.02
N ARG A 30 22.83 4.17 7.86
CA ARG A 30 22.74 2.70 7.93
C ARG A 30 21.35 2.23 8.35
N SER A 31 20.77 2.86 9.36
CA SER A 31 19.44 2.52 9.88
C SER A 31 18.33 2.89 8.88
N LEU A 32 18.49 3.99 8.14
CA LEU A 32 17.60 4.36 7.03
C LEU A 32 17.69 3.37 5.86
N VAL A 33 18.89 2.94 5.48
CA VAL A 33 19.09 1.93 4.43
C VAL A 33 18.46 0.58 4.84
N ALA A 34 18.60 0.20 6.10
CA ALA A 34 17.98 -1.02 6.62
C ALA A 34 16.45 -0.94 6.58
N LEU A 35 15.87 0.18 7.03
CA LEU A 35 14.42 0.43 6.94
C LEU A 35 13.92 0.36 5.49
N HIS A 36 14.67 0.94 4.56
CA HIS A 36 14.36 0.90 3.14
C HIS A 36 14.43 -0.53 2.58
N ALA A 37 15.49 -1.28 2.88
CA ALA A 37 15.64 -2.66 2.43
C ALA A 37 14.52 -3.56 2.96
N GLU A 38 14.08 -3.31 4.19
CA GLU A 38 13.07 -4.11 4.87
C GLU A 38 11.65 -3.82 4.40
N HIS A 39 11.28 -2.54 4.27
CA HIS A 39 9.90 -2.14 3.96
C HIS A 39 9.71 -1.57 2.55
N GLY A 40 10.76 -1.49 1.74
CA GLY A 40 10.69 -0.99 0.37
C GLY A 40 9.66 -1.76 -0.48
N GLY A 41 9.66 -3.09 -0.40
CA GLY A 41 8.67 -3.91 -1.09
C GLY A 41 7.23 -3.63 -0.65
N PHE A 42 7.02 -3.42 0.65
CA PHE A 42 5.72 -3.05 1.21
C PHE A 42 5.24 -1.68 0.74
N VAL A 43 6.10 -0.66 0.77
CA VAL A 43 5.80 0.70 0.29
C VAL A 43 5.47 0.67 -1.20
N TRP A 44 6.27 -0.02 -1.99
CA TRP A 44 6.08 -0.16 -3.43
C TRP A 44 4.73 -0.79 -3.78
N ALA A 45 4.39 -1.92 -3.13
CA ALA A 45 3.10 -2.59 -3.33
C ALA A 45 1.92 -1.73 -2.86
N THR A 46 2.07 -1.01 -1.74
CA THR A 46 1.03 -0.14 -1.20
C THR A 46 0.72 1.04 -2.13
N LEU A 47 1.74 1.66 -2.72
CA LEU A 47 1.56 2.75 -3.69
C LEU A 47 0.83 2.28 -4.95
N GLN A 48 1.17 1.09 -5.46
CA GLN A 48 0.44 0.47 -6.58
C GLN A 48 -1.03 0.23 -6.24
N ARG A 49 -1.32 -0.33 -5.06
CA ARG A 49 -2.71 -0.54 -4.59
C ARG A 49 -3.51 0.75 -4.42
N PHE A 50 -2.83 1.89 -4.28
CA PHE A 50 -3.45 3.23 -4.29
C PHE A 50 -3.61 3.84 -5.69
N GLY A 51 -3.26 3.11 -6.75
CA GLY A 51 -3.44 3.50 -8.14
C GLY A 51 -2.34 4.39 -8.69
N ILE A 52 -1.15 4.41 -8.08
CA ILE A 52 0.02 5.09 -8.63
C ILE A 52 0.56 4.28 -9.81
N GLN A 53 0.56 4.91 -10.98
CA GLN A 53 0.97 4.29 -12.24
C GLN A 53 2.50 4.14 -12.30
N HIS A 54 2.98 3.19 -13.08
CA HIS A 54 4.41 2.87 -13.20
C HIS A 54 5.32 4.09 -13.45
N PRO A 55 4.96 5.08 -14.30
CA PRO A 55 5.81 6.26 -14.53
C PRO A 55 5.99 7.14 -13.29
N ASP A 56 4.98 7.20 -12.41
CA ASP A 56 4.98 8.03 -11.21
C ASP A 56 5.40 7.24 -9.95
N LEU A 57 5.58 5.92 -10.07
CA LEU A 57 5.72 5.02 -8.91
C LEU A 57 7.07 5.18 -8.22
N GLU A 58 8.15 5.35 -9.00
CA GLU A 58 9.49 5.56 -8.46
C GLU A 58 9.60 6.91 -7.74
N ASP A 59 9.03 7.97 -8.33
CA ASP A 59 8.96 9.30 -7.71
C ASP A 59 8.12 9.26 -6.42
N ALA A 60 6.95 8.63 -6.45
CA ALA A 60 6.10 8.49 -5.27
C ALA A 60 6.78 7.68 -4.17
N PHE A 61 7.52 6.63 -4.55
CA PHE A 61 8.29 5.82 -3.63
C PHE A 61 9.40 6.64 -2.94
N GLN A 62 10.13 7.46 -3.69
CA GLN A 62 11.13 8.37 -3.12
C GLN A 62 10.48 9.43 -2.22
N ASP A 63 9.35 10.02 -2.63
CA ASP A 63 8.57 10.96 -1.82
C ASP A 63 8.19 10.36 -0.45
N VAL A 64 7.81 9.07 -0.41
CA VAL A 64 7.52 8.36 0.85
C VAL A 64 8.74 8.35 1.75
N PHE A 65 9.91 7.91 1.24
CA PHE A 65 11.11 7.78 2.08
C PHE A 65 11.69 9.14 2.51
N ILE A 66 11.50 10.21 1.73
CA ILE A 66 11.79 11.58 2.16
C ILE A 66 10.91 11.98 3.36
N VAL A 67 9.61 11.68 3.30
CA VAL A 67 8.69 11.96 4.42
C VAL A 67 9.05 11.12 5.65
N VAL A 68 9.41 9.85 5.45
CA VAL A 68 9.89 8.95 6.51
C VAL A 68 11.10 9.58 7.21
N GLN A 69 12.17 9.90 6.49
CA GLN A 69 13.39 10.48 7.08
C GLN A 69 13.10 11.75 7.89
N ARG A 70 12.17 12.60 7.43
CA ARG A 70 11.79 13.83 8.11
C ARG A 70 10.96 13.61 9.37
N ARG A 71 10.12 12.57 9.41
CA ARG A 71 9.15 12.33 10.48
C ARG A 71 9.56 11.23 11.46
N LEU A 72 10.56 10.44 11.10
CA LEU A 72 11.05 9.34 11.92
C LEU A 72 11.47 9.77 13.34
N PRO A 73 12.07 10.96 13.57
CA PRO A 73 12.40 11.40 14.93
C PRO A 73 11.19 11.60 15.85
N SER A 74 9.99 11.83 15.29
CA SER A 74 8.75 12.02 16.02
C SER A 74 7.79 10.83 15.84
N PHE A 75 8.29 9.69 15.39
CA PHE A 75 7.49 8.48 15.25
C PHE A 75 7.12 7.94 16.63
N ASP A 76 5.84 7.62 16.82
CA ASP A 76 5.36 6.96 18.03
C ASP A 76 5.63 5.46 17.94
N TRP A 77 6.63 5.01 18.70
CA TRP A 77 7.05 3.61 18.78
C TRP A 77 6.04 2.67 19.46
N ALA A 78 4.89 3.18 19.92
CA ALA A 78 3.75 2.37 20.31
C ALA A 78 2.92 1.89 19.10
N CYS A 79 3.09 2.50 17.93
CA CYS A 79 2.44 2.12 16.67
C CYS A 79 3.37 1.23 15.83
N PRO A 80 2.85 0.22 15.10
CA PRO A 80 3.65 -0.53 14.14
C PRO A 80 4.20 0.36 13.02
N ILE A 81 5.43 0.13 12.59
CA ILE A 81 6.07 0.96 11.55
C ILE A 81 5.35 0.83 10.20
N THR A 82 4.81 -0.34 9.90
CA THR A 82 4.01 -0.61 8.69
C THR A 82 2.74 0.24 8.66
N THR A 83 2.05 0.38 9.80
CA THR A 83 0.89 1.27 9.96
C THR A 83 1.25 2.72 9.62
N TRP A 84 2.38 3.20 10.15
CA TRP A 84 2.87 4.55 9.88
C TRP A 84 3.31 4.75 8.42
N LEU A 85 4.03 3.78 7.85
CA LEU A 85 4.42 3.78 6.43
C LEU A 85 3.20 3.79 5.51
N PHE A 86 2.16 3.02 5.83
CA PHE A 86 0.90 3.00 5.08
C PHE A 86 0.24 4.38 5.06
N ALA A 87 0.19 5.09 6.20
CA ALA A 87 -0.33 6.46 6.25
C ALA A 87 0.48 7.43 5.40
N ILE A 88 1.81 7.29 5.39
CA ILE A 88 2.67 8.10 4.52
C ILE A 88 2.37 7.81 3.05
N CYS A 89 2.30 6.53 2.65
CA CYS A 89 1.94 6.10 1.31
C CYS A 89 0.59 6.69 0.87
N ARG A 90 -0.43 6.61 1.73
CA ARG A 90 -1.76 7.17 1.47
C ARG A 90 -1.69 8.68 1.22
N ARG A 91 -0.90 9.39 2.02
CA ARG A 91 -0.73 10.85 1.89
C ARG A 91 -0.02 11.23 0.60
N VAL A 92 1.04 10.50 0.25
CA VAL A 92 1.81 10.70 -0.99
C VAL A 92 0.93 10.41 -2.20
N ALA A 93 0.24 9.27 -2.23
CA ALA A 93 -0.67 8.91 -3.31
C ALA A 93 -1.80 9.94 -3.49
N ALA A 94 -2.41 10.41 -2.39
CA ALA A 94 -3.40 11.47 -2.46
C ALA A 94 -2.83 12.79 -3.00
N SER A 95 -1.56 13.10 -2.73
CA SER A 95 -0.86 14.27 -3.27
C SER A 95 -0.64 14.13 -4.78
N HIS A 96 -0.17 12.98 -5.24
CA HIS A 96 0.01 12.67 -6.67
C HIS A 96 -1.28 12.81 -7.46
N ARG A 97 -2.39 12.24 -6.97
CA ARG A 97 -3.70 12.35 -7.64
C ARG A 97 -4.16 13.81 -7.77
N ARG A 98 -3.97 14.64 -6.73
CA ARG A 98 -4.29 16.08 -6.81
C ARG A 98 -3.45 16.79 -7.85
N ARG A 99 -2.13 16.53 -7.89
CA ARG A 99 -1.22 17.11 -8.88
C ARG A 99 -1.59 16.68 -10.31
N ALA A 100 -1.94 15.42 -10.51
CA ALA A 100 -2.38 14.88 -11.80
C ALA A 100 -3.71 15.51 -12.25
N HIS A 101 -4.67 15.70 -11.34
CA HIS A 101 -5.93 16.39 -11.62
C HIS A 101 -5.69 17.84 -12.07
N THR A 102 -4.89 18.60 -11.30
CA THR A 102 -4.56 19.99 -11.65
C THR A 102 -3.77 20.09 -12.96
N ARG A 103 -2.92 19.10 -13.29
CA ARG A 103 -2.21 19.04 -14.58
C ARG A 103 -3.18 18.79 -15.74
N ARG A 104 -4.14 17.88 -15.58
CA ARG A 104 -5.20 17.61 -16.58
C ARG A 104 -6.08 18.83 -16.83
N GLU A 105 -6.49 19.54 -15.78
CA GLU A 105 -7.28 20.77 -15.92
C GLU A 105 -6.53 21.91 -16.62
N ARG A 106 -5.20 21.97 -16.47
CA ARG A 106 -4.36 23.00 -17.11
C ARG A 106 -4.00 22.71 -18.55
N LEU A 107 -3.90 21.43 -18.93
CA LEU A 107 -3.45 21.03 -20.26
C LEU A 107 -4.59 20.72 -21.24
N GLY A 108 -5.86 20.63 -20.79
CA GLY A 108 -6.99 20.32 -21.66
C GLY A 108 -6.83 18.99 -22.43
N GLU A 109 -5.92 18.13 -21.97
CA GLU A 109 -5.42 16.99 -22.73
C GLU A 109 -6.25 15.76 -22.39
N VAL A 110 -7.15 15.40 -23.32
CA VAL A 110 -7.72 14.05 -23.41
C VAL A 110 -6.58 13.17 -23.93
N VAL A 111 -5.82 12.56 -23.03
CA VAL A 111 -4.91 11.49 -23.40
C VAL A 111 -5.71 10.20 -23.32
N ASP A 112 -5.93 9.60 -24.49
CA ASP A 112 -6.48 8.26 -24.66
C ASP A 112 -5.76 7.27 -23.74
N ASP A 113 -6.58 6.43 -23.11
CA ASP A 113 -6.16 5.30 -22.29
C ASP A 113 -5.46 4.28 -23.20
N VAL A 114 -4.12 4.37 -23.28
CA VAL A 114 -3.28 3.36 -23.93
C VAL A 114 -2.99 2.28 -22.88
N PRO A 115 -3.46 1.04 -23.04
CA PRO A 115 -3.03 -0.05 -22.17
C PRO A 115 -1.59 -0.39 -22.56
N ASP A 116 -0.61 -0.01 -21.73
CA ASP A 116 0.78 -0.41 -21.94
C ASP A 116 0.95 -1.89 -21.55
N SER A 117 0.78 -2.74 -22.54
CA SER A 117 1.17 -4.14 -22.53
C SER A 117 2.70 -4.25 -22.66
N ALA A 118 3.40 -4.25 -21.54
CA ALA A 118 4.80 -4.66 -21.49
C ALA A 118 5.07 -5.54 -20.27
N ARG A 119 5.13 -6.87 -20.49
CA ARG A 119 6.04 -7.82 -19.83
C ARG A 119 5.80 -9.28 -20.29
N GLY A 120 6.83 -9.87 -20.90
CA GLY A 120 7.06 -11.33 -21.03
C GLY A 120 8.47 -11.68 -20.53
N PRO A 121 8.90 -12.96 -20.37
CA PRO A 121 8.25 -14.20 -20.79
C PRO A 121 7.75 -15.11 -19.64
N GLU A 122 6.79 -15.93 -20.03
CA GLU A 122 6.18 -17.14 -19.47
C GLU A 122 7.03 -18.01 -18.52
N GLU A 123 6.93 -17.80 -17.20
CA GLU A 123 6.97 -18.87 -16.18
C GLU A 123 6.63 -18.27 -14.78
N ILE A 124 5.36 -18.41 -14.37
CA ILE A 124 4.74 -18.41 -13.01
C ILE A 124 3.26 -17.99 -13.21
N THR A 125 2.51 -18.83 -13.92
CA THR A 125 1.29 -18.43 -14.64
C THR A 125 0.03 -18.35 -13.77
N SER A 126 0.00 -18.89 -12.54
CA SER A 126 -1.20 -18.83 -11.67
C SER A 126 -1.17 -17.72 -10.62
N GLN A 127 -0.03 -17.53 -9.93
CA GLN A 127 0.10 -16.54 -8.87
C GLN A 127 0.07 -15.11 -9.41
N HIS A 128 0.70 -14.88 -10.57
CA HIS A 128 0.67 -13.57 -11.23
C HIS A 128 -0.75 -13.20 -11.67
N GLN A 129 -1.49 -14.16 -12.25
CA GLN A 129 -2.89 -13.96 -12.63
C GLN A 129 -3.79 -13.72 -11.42
N ALA A 130 -3.58 -14.44 -10.32
CA ALA A 130 -4.32 -14.22 -9.08
C ALA A 130 -4.05 -12.82 -8.48
N ARG A 131 -2.81 -12.34 -8.56
CA ARG A 131 -2.44 -10.98 -8.13
C ARG A 131 -3.10 -9.91 -8.99
N LEU A 132 -3.00 -10.01 -10.32
CA LEU A 132 -3.67 -9.08 -11.23
C LEU A 132 -5.19 -9.03 -11.01
N GLN A 133 -5.80 -10.18 -10.74
CA GLN A 133 -7.22 -10.26 -10.42
C GLN A 133 -7.54 -9.55 -9.11
N LEU A 134 -6.75 -9.79 -8.06
CA LEU A 134 -6.91 -9.12 -6.77
C LEU A 134 -6.77 -7.59 -6.92
N ASP A 135 -5.73 -7.13 -7.62
CA ASP A 135 -5.47 -5.70 -7.82
C ASP A 135 -6.63 -5.02 -8.56
N GLY A 136 -7.14 -5.64 -9.63
CA GLY A 136 -8.31 -5.11 -10.35
C GLY A 136 -9.59 -5.06 -9.51
N ILE A 137 -9.79 -6.03 -8.61
CA ILE A 137 -10.93 -6.02 -7.67
C ILE A 137 -10.76 -4.87 -6.67
N LEU A 138 -9.56 -4.71 -6.08
CA LEU A 138 -9.28 -3.66 -5.11
C LEU A 138 -9.42 -2.27 -5.73
N GLU A 139 -8.97 -2.07 -6.97
CA GLU A 139 -9.13 -0.79 -7.68
C GLU A 139 -10.59 -0.41 -7.90
N ALA A 140 -11.46 -1.39 -8.16
CA ALA A 140 -12.88 -1.18 -8.35
C ALA A 140 -13.66 -0.90 -7.06
N MET A 141 -13.05 -1.08 -5.88
CA MET A 141 -13.68 -0.78 -4.60
C MET A 141 -13.68 0.71 -4.28
N ASP A 142 -14.72 1.16 -3.58
CA ASP A 142 -14.75 2.48 -2.92
C ASP A 142 -13.47 2.69 -2.09
N LEU A 143 -12.90 3.90 -2.16
CA LEU A 143 -11.58 4.20 -1.63
C LEU A 143 -11.50 4.00 -0.11
N ASP A 144 -12.51 4.46 0.63
CA ASP A 144 -12.53 4.36 2.09
C ASP A 144 -12.70 2.91 2.55
N ARG A 145 -13.49 2.13 1.81
CA ARG A 145 -13.68 0.69 2.04
C ARG A 145 -12.45 -0.13 1.68
N ARG A 146 -11.85 0.12 0.50
CA ARG A 146 -10.56 -0.47 0.10
C ARG A 146 -9.50 -0.21 1.16
N ALA A 147 -9.40 1.02 1.64
CA ALA A 147 -8.39 1.38 2.62
C ALA A 147 -8.52 0.54 3.90
N VAL A 148 -9.71 0.45 4.51
CA VAL A 148 -9.89 -0.39 5.71
C VAL A 148 -9.77 -1.88 5.43
N PHE A 149 -10.18 -2.35 4.24
CA PHE A 149 -10.04 -3.74 3.84
C PHE A 149 -8.57 -4.14 3.69
N VAL A 150 -7.78 -3.36 2.96
CA VAL A 150 -6.34 -3.61 2.79
C VAL A 150 -5.64 -3.59 4.14
N MET A 151 -5.89 -2.55 4.96
CA MET A 151 -5.28 -2.45 6.29
C MET A 151 -5.63 -3.65 7.17
N PHE A 152 -6.88 -4.13 7.17
CA PHE A 152 -7.32 -5.21 8.06
C PHE A 152 -7.01 -6.61 7.53
N GLU A 153 -7.39 -6.93 6.28
CA GLU A 153 -7.35 -8.30 5.74
C GLU A 153 -5.99 -8.66 5.13
N ILE A 154 -5.25 -7.67 4.63
CA ILE A 154 -3.96 -7.91 3.94
C ILE A 154 -2.80 -7.59 4.88
N GLU A 155 -2.90 -6.47 5.59
CA GLU A 155 -1.84 -6.00 6.50
C GLU A 155 -2.09 -6.40 7.96
N GLU A 156 -3.17 -7.15 8.23
CA GLU A 156 -3.53 -7.70 9.56
C GLU A 156 -3.59 -6.64 10.69
N MET A 157 -3.87 -5.38 10.34
CA MET A 157 -3.91 -4.27 11.28
C MET A 157 -5.18 -4.29 12.14
N PRO A 158 -5.07 -4.12 13.47
CA PRO A 158 -6.24 -4.14 14.34
C PRO A 158 -7.09 -2.87 14.18
N CYS A 159 -8.42 -3.00 14.33
CA CYS A 159 -9.37 -1.92 14.03
C CYS A 159 -9.14 -0.61 14.79
N ASN A 160 -8.61 -0.68 16.02
CA ASN A 160 -8.27 0.48 16.84
C ASN A 160 -7.10 1.31 16.26
N GLU A 161 -6.11 0.64 15.69
CA GLU A 161 -5.00 1.32 14.98
C GLU A 161 -5.49 1.92 13.68
N ILE A 162 -6.29 1.17 12.91
CA ILE A 162 -6.94 1.68 11.69
C ILE A 162 -7.73 2.94 12.02
N ALA A 163 -8.56 2.92 13.07
CA ALA A 163 -9.38 4.06 13.50
C ALA A 163 -8.55 5.32 13.74
N SER A 164 -7.43 5.16 14.45
CA SER A 164 -6.48 6.24 14.72
C SER A 164 -5.83 6.75 13.44
N LEU A 165 -5.51 5.86 12.49
CA LEU A 165 -4.84 6.18 11.24
C LEU A 165 -5.73 6.95 10.24
N VAL A 166 -6.97 6.52 10.08
CA VAL A 166 -7.94 7.16 9.17
C VAL A 166 -8.69 8.32 9.83
N GLY A 167 -8.59 8.49 11.16
CA GLY A 167 -9.24 9.57 11.89
C GLY A 167 -10.74 9.39 12.01
N VAL A 168 -11.21 8.15 12.22
CA VAL A 168 -12.63 7.81 12.36
C VAL A 168 -12.86 6.96 13.62
N PRO A 169 -14.06 6.95 14.21
CA PRO A 169 -14.36 6.06 15.34
C PRO A 169 -14.15 4.59 15.00
N VAL A 170 -13.72 3.77 15.96
CA VAL A 170 -13.51 2.32 15.75
C VAL A 170 -14.78 1.62 15.25
N GLY A 171 -15.97 2.03 15.72
CA GLY A 171 -17.25 1.54 15.20
C GLY A 171 -17.46 1.82 13.70
N THR A 172 -16.91 2.94 13.21
CA THR A 172 -16.92 3.28 11.77
C THR A 172 -15.96 2.39 10.98
N VAL A 173 -14.83 1.99 11.58
CA VAL A 173 -13.93 1.00 10.95
C VAL A 173 -14.65 -0.33 10.80
N TYR A 174 -15.31 -0.84 11.84
CA TYR A 174 -16.07 -2.09 11.78
C TYR A 174 -17.18 -2.05 10.72
N SER A 175 -17.97 -0.96 10.67
CA SER A 175 -19.04 -0.84 9.67
C SER A 175 -18.50 -0.73 8.24
N ARG A 176 -17.41 0.02 8.03
CA ARG A 176 -16.74 0.10 6.72
C ARG A 176 -16.12 -1.22 6.30
N LEU A 177 -15.49 -1.96 7.22
CA LEU A 177 -14.91 -3.26 6.93
C LEU A 177 -15.98 -4.29 6.55
N HIS A 178 -17.13 -4.27 7.24
CA HIS A 178 -18.27 -5.11 6.86
C HIS A 178 -18.76 -4.78 5.44
N ALA A 179 -18.93 -3.49 5.12
CA ALA A 179 -19.32 -3.06 3.78
C ALA A 179 -18.27 -3.44 2.72
N ALA A 180 -16.98 -3.30 3.06
CA ALA A 180 -15.87 -3.63 2.17
C ALA A 180 -15.80 -5.13 1.85
N ARG A 181 -16.02 -6.02 2.83
CA ARG A 181 -16.11 -7.47 2.59
C ARG A 181 -17.23 -7.83 1.63
N LYS A 182 -18.41 -7.20 1.79
CA LYS A 182 -19.56 -7.42 0.90
C LYS A 182 -19.28 -6.95 -0.53
N GLU A 183 -18.66 -5.78 -0.66
CA GLU A 183 -18.26 -5.22 -1.94
C GLU A 183 -17.22 -6.08 -2.64
N PHE A 184 -16.15 -6.47 -1.93
CA PHE A 184 -15.11 -7.37 -2.42
C PHE A 184 -15.71 -8.69 -2.92
N ALA A 185 -16.57 -9.34 -2.13
CA ALA A 185 -17.22 -10.59 -2.52
C ALA A 185 -18.11 -10.43 -3.77
N THR A 186 -18.72 -9.26 -3.96
CA THR A 186 -19.54 -8.96 -5.15
C THR A 186 -18.66 -8.80 -6.39
N LEU A 187 -17.56 -8.06 -6.27
CA LEU A 187 -16.61 -7.82 -7.36
C LEU A 187 -15.85 -9.10 -7.75
N LEU A 188 -15.48 -9.93 -6.77
CA LEU A 188 -14.85 -11.23 -7.01
C LEU A 188 -15.76 -12.14 -7.85
N LYS A 189 -17.04 -12.29 -7.46
CA LYS A 189 -18.01 -13.07 -8.23
C LYS A 189 -18.17 -12.56 -9.67
N LYS A 190 -18.20 -11.25 -9.86
CA LYS A 190 -18.29 -10.64 -11.19
C LYS A 190 -17.05 -10.96 -12.03
N SER A 191 -15.86 -10.82 -11.45
CA SER A 191 -14.58 -11.16 -12.07
C SER A 191 -14.50 -12.64 -12.47
N GLU A 192 -14.93 -13.56 -11.60
CA GLU A 192 -14.98 -15.00 -11.89
C GLU A 192 -15.95 -15.32 -13.03
N ALA A 193 -17.13 -14.70 -13.04
CA ALA A 193 -18.11 -14.87 -14.11
C ALA A 193 -17.61 -14.34 -15.46
N GLU A 194 -16.90 -13.21 -15.48
CA GLU A 194 -16.29 -12.66 -16.69
C GLU A 194 -15.17 -13.56 -17.22
N ARG A 195 -14.35 -14.15 -16.34
CA ARG A 195 -13.33 -15.13 -16.73
C ARG A 195 -13.94 -16.40 -17.30
N ALA A 196 -14.99 -16.93 -16.67
CA ALA A 196 -15.69 -18.11 -17.17
C ALA A 196 -16.27 -17.89 -18.58
N ARG A 197 -16.75 -16.67 -18.89
CA ARG A 197 -17.21 -16.31 -20.24
C ARG A 197 -16.07 -16.23 -21.25
N ARG A 198 -14.90 -15.69 -20.87
CA ARG A 198 -13.73 -15.55 -21.76
C ARG A 198 -13.02 -16.87 -22.05
N GLY A 199 -13.09 -17.85 -21.14
CA GLY A 199 -12.44 -19.17 -21.32
C GLY A 199 -13.26 -20.18 -22.12
N VAL A 200 -14.47 -19.83 -22.55
CA VAL A 200 -15.38 -20.69 -23.34
C VAL A 200 -15.37 -20.31 -24.83
N GLN A 201 -14.57 -19.31 -25.21
CA GLN A 201 -14.56 -18.72 -26.55
C GLN A 201 -13.28 -19.06 -27.32
#